data_AF-A0A949K950-F1
#
_entry.id   AF-A0A949K950-F1
#
_cell.length_a   1.000
_cell.length_b   1.000
_cell.length_c   1.000
_cell.angle_alpha   90.00
_cell.angle_beta   90.00
_cell.angle_gamma   90.00
#
_symmetry.space_group_name_H-M   'P 1'
#
loop_
_entity.id
_entity.type
_entity.pdbx_description
1 polymer ?
#
loop_
_entity_poly.entity_id
_entity_poly.type
_entity_poly.pdbx_seq_one_letter_code
_entity_poly.pdbx_strand_id
1 'polypeptide(L)'
;MPGAEALARTEERQINIRCSVYRGFESRNPRDVFTFIHEVGHFLLSHKGIAARSDNIREMYRNAATKLQEEEANYFTSVFLMPSEKVNKDMAPDEIMKACGVSRSAAIRRLEELNREHRRRTGEIRQFSSPNILNFFKEKEKRGMELKTILPRDDN
;
A
#
# COMPACT_ATOMS: atom_id res chain seq x y z
N MET A 1 26.45 2.58 -4.82
CA MET A 1 25.48 1.49 -5.07
C MET A 1 25.00 1.62 -6.50
N PRO A 2 25.30 0.68 -7.40
CA PRO A 2 24.83 0.78 -8.78
C PRO A 2 23.30 0.58 -8.82
N GLY A 3 22.53 1.64 -9.07
CA GLY A 3 21.10 1.58 -9.40
C GLY A 3 20.08 1.50 -8.25
N ALA A 4 20.45 1.08 -7.05
CA ALA A 4 19.51 0.97 -5.91
C ALA A 4 19.41 2.26 -5.07
N GLU A 5 18.19 2.62 -4.67
CA GLU A 5 17.89 3.77 -3.79
C GLU A 5 18.17 3.43 -2.31
N ALA A 6 17.80 2.22 -1.89
CA ALA A 6 18.08 1.68 -0.56
C ALA A 6 18.13 0.14 -0.61
N LEU A 7 18.77 -0.46 0.41
CA LEU A 7 18.98 -1.90 0.48
C LEU A 7 19.05 -2.37 1.94
N ALA A 8 18.13 -3.24 2.34
CA ALA A 8 18.16 -3.95 3.62
C ALA A 8 18.90 -5.30 3.48
N ARG A 9 19.97 -5.47 4.26
CA ARG A 9 20.67 -6.74 4.49
C ARG A 9 20.29 -7.23 5.88
N THR A 10 19.18 -7.96 5.94
CA THR A 10 18.58 -8.38 7.21
C THR A 10 19.47 -9.35 7.99
N GLU A 11 20.16 -10.26 7.31
CA GLU A 11 21.10 -11.22 7.91
C GLU A 11 22.34 -10.53 8.51
N GLU A 12 22.81 -9.47 7.85
CA GLU A 12 23.97 -8.67 8.29
C GLU A 12 23.58 -7.57 9.28
N ARG A 13 22.27 -7.40 9.55
CA ARG A 13 21.68 -6.31 10.35
C ARG A 13 22.10 -4.91 9.89
N GLN A 14 22.14 -4.72 8.57
CA GLN A 14 22.56 -3.45 7.97
C GLN A 14 21.50 -2.93 7.00
N ILE A 15 21.26 -1.63 7.06
CA ILE A 15 20.45 -0.91 6.07
C ILE A 15 21.37 0.09 5.38
N ASN A 16 21.54 -0.07 4.07
CA ASN A 16 22.32 0.82 3.23
C ASN A 16 21.38 1.74 2.48
N ILE A 17 21.56 3.05 2.64
CA ILE A 17 20.68 4.05 2.01
C ILE A 17 21.56 4.98 1.17
N ARG A 18 21.09 5.31 -0.03
CA ARG A 18 21.76 6.30 -0.86
C ARG A 18 21.74 7.66 -0.16
N CYS A 19 22.86 8.38 -0.13
CA CYS A 19 22.93 9.67 0.57
C CYS A 19 21.86 10.68 0.12
N SER A 20 21.39 10.61 -1.13
CA SER A 20 20.27 11.45 -1.60
C SER A 20 18.97 11.16 -0.86
N VAL A 21 18.66 9.88 -0.63
CA VAL A 21 17.47 9.45 0.14
C VAL A 21 17.64 9.85 1.61
N TYR A 22 18.84 9.71 2.18
CA TYR A 22 19.10 10.17 3.54
C TYR A 22 18.85 11.68 3.71
N ARG A 23 19.37 12.51 2.81
CA ARG A 23 19.10 13.96 2.83
C ARG A 23 17.62 14.30 2.61
N GLY A 24 16.95 13.50 1.77
CA GLY A 24 15.51 13.57 1.57
C GLY A 24 14.73 13.26 2.86
N PHE A 25 15.14 12.23 3.58
CA PHE A 25 14.59 11.87 4.89
C PHE A 25 14.74 13.02 5.90
N GLU A 26 15.95 13.60 6.00
CA GLU A 26 16.21 14.74 6.90
C GLU A 26 15.34 15.96 6.57
N SER A 27 15.11 16.22 5.28
CA SER A 27 14.23 17.30 4.81
C SER A 27 12.74 16.94 4.84
N ARG A 28 12.37 15.78 5.40
CA ARG A 28 11.00 15.26 5.46
C ARG A 28 10.33 15.12 4.09
N ASN A 29 11.11 14.79 3.06
CA ASN A 29 10.57 14.42 1.76
C ASN A 29 9.72 13.14 1.92
N PRO A 30 8.42 13.16 1.57
CA PRO A 30 7.54 12.01 1.79
C PRO A 30 7.99 10.71 1.12
N ARG A 31 8.59 10.79 -0.07
CA ARG A 31 9.09 9.61 -0.79
C ARG A 31 10.25 8.98 -0.05
N ASP A 32 11.20 9.80 0.39
CA ASP A 32 12.41 9.31 1.04
C ASP A 32 12.13 8.82 2.47
N VAL A 33 11.20 9.46 3.18
CA VAL A 33 10.66 8.96 4.45
C VAL A 33 10.02 7.59 4.26
N PHE A 34 9.18 7.43 3.26
CA PHE A 34 8.58 6.14 2.94
C PHE A 34 9.65 5.08 2.64
N THR A 35 10.61 5.40 1.76
CA THR A 35 11.69 4.46 1.40
C THR A 35 12.50 4.03 2.62
N PHE A 36 12.86 4.96 3.50
CA PHE A 36 13.61 4.63 4.71
C PHE A 36 12.84 3.69 5.64
N ILE A 37 11.58 4.01 5.93
CA ILE A 37 10.74 3.19 6.81
C ILE A 37 10.43 1.83 6.18
N HIS A 38 10.33 1.74 4.85
CA HIS A 38 10.17 0.48 4.12
C HIS A 38 11.32 -0.49 4.38
N GLU A 39 12.57 -0.01 4.28
CA GLU A 39 13.73 -0.85 4.60
C GLU A 39 13.80 -1.23 6.09
N VAL A 40 13.40 -0.32 6.98
CA VAL A 40 13.25 -0.63 8.42
C VAL A 40 12.19 -1.71 8.63
N GLY A 41 11.10 -1.70 7.86
CA GLY A 41 10.07 -2.73 7.86
C GLY A 41 10.61 -4.10 7.50
N HIS A 42 11.42 -4.20 6.45
CA HIS A 42 12.10 -5.46 6.09
C HIS A 42 12.95 -6.00 7.26
N PHE A 43 13.67 -5.11 7.94
CA PHE A 43 14.48 -5.49 9.09
C PHE A 43 13.64 -5.98 10.27
N LEU A 44 12.60 -5.23 10.67
CA LEU A 44 11.76 -5.57 11.82
C LEU A 44 10.92 -6.84 11.60
N LEU A 45 10.46 -7.07 10.38
CA LEU A 45 9.69 -8.27 10.02
C LEU A 45 10.58 -9.49 9.75
N SER A 46 11.90 -9.37 9.93
CA SER A 46 12.86 -10.46 9.72
C SER A 46 12.75 -11.09 8.32
N HIS A 47 12.47 -10.27 7.29
CA HIS A 47 12.44 -10.73 5.91
C HIS A 47 13.82 -11.29 5.51
N LYS A 48 13.86 -12.33 4.68
CA LYS A 48 15.11 -13.03 4.33
C LYS A 48 15.68 -12.52 3.00
N GLY A 49 17.01 -12.49 2.91
CA GLY A 49 17.74 -12.10 1.70
C GLY A 49 17.98 -10.59 1.59
N ILE A 50 18.33 -10.16 0.38
CA ILE A 50 18.60 -8.76 0.06
C ILE A 50 17.34 -8.16 -0.57
N ALA A 51 16.67 -7.27 0.18
CA ALA A 51 15.62 -6.41 -0.38
C ALA A 51 16.32 -5.16 -0.93
N ALA A 52 16.10 -4.85 -2.21
CA ALA A 52 16.72 -3.70 -2.85
C ALA A 52 15.65 -2.91 -3.59
N ARG A 53 15.37 -1.69 -3.15
CA ARG A 53 14.49 -0.78 -3.88
C ARG A 53 15.27 -0.19 -5.06
N SER A 54 14.86 -0.54 -6.27
CA SER A 54 15.44 0.02 -7.51
C SER A 54 14.35 0.51 -8.46
N ASP A 55 14.70 1.41 -9.37
CA ASP A 55 13.80 1.86 -10.43
C ASP A 55 13.41 0.72 -11.41
N ASN A 56 14.17 -0.39 -11.42
CA ASN A 56 13.87 -1.59 -12.21
C ASN A 56 13.05 -2.60 -11.40
N ILE A 57 11.74 -2.35 -11.35
CA ILE A 57 10.72 -3.19 -10.69
C ILE A 57 10.76 -4.67 -11.18
N ARG A 58 11.20 -4.91 -12.43
CA ARG A 58 11.19 -6.24 -13.05
C ARG A 58 12.13 -7.26 -12.41
N GLU A 59 13.16 -6.82 -11.67
CA GLU A 59 14.16 -7.73 -11.08
C GLU A 59 13.90 -8.06 -9.60
N MET A 60 13.06 -7.26 -8.92
CA MET A 60 12.71 -7.46 -7.50
C MET A 60 11.76 -8.63 -7.27
N TYR A 61 10.81 -8.89 -8.18
CA TYR A 61 9.77 -9.90 -7.99
C TYR A 61 10.11 -11.26 -8.63
N ARG A 62 11.27 -11.83 -8.29
CA ARG A 62 11.70 -13.13 -8.87
C ARG A 62 10.89 -14.33 -8.37
N ASN A 63 10.24 -14.25 -7.20
CA ASN A 63 9.36 -15.31 -6.69
C ASN A 63 8.25 -14.77 -5.76
N ALA A 64 7.25 -15.61 -5.45
CA ALA A 64 6.10 -15.25 -4.63
C ALA A 64 6.46 -14.86 -3.18
N ALA A 65 7.54 -15.44 -2.63
CA ALA A 65 8.00 -15.13 -1.27
C ALA A 65 8.56 -13.71 -1.18
N THR A 66 9.40 -13.29 -2.12
CA THR A 66 9.89 -11.91 -2.19
C THR A 66 8.75 -10.94 -2.42
N LYS A 67 7.77 -11.29 -3.26
CA LYS A 67 6.57 -10.47 -3.45
C LYS A 67 5.80 -10.25 -2.14
N LEU A 68 5.56 -11.32 -1.37
CA LEU A 68 4.89 -11.23 -0.09
C LEU A 68 5.65 -10.32 0.89
N GLN A 69 6.98 -10.49 0.99
CA GLN A 69 7.82 -9.64 1.85
C GLN A 69 7.74 -8.16 1.47
N GLU A 70 7.74 -7.82 0.18
CA GLU A 70 7.55 -6.44 -0.27
C GLU A 70 6.16 -5.90 0.07
N GLU A 71 5.11 -6.73 -0.07
CA GLU A 71 3.73 -6.36 0.31
C GLU A 71 3.62 -6.12 1.82
N GLU A 72 4.24 -6.99 2.64
CA GLU A 72 4.29 -6.86 4.10
C GLU A 72 5.06 -5.61 4.54
N ALA A 73 6.22 -5.32 3.93
CA ALA A 73 7.01 -4.12 4.22
C ALA A 73 6.28 -2.82 3.83
N ASN A 74 5.56 -2.83 2.69
CA ASN A 74 4.70 -1.73 2.29
C ASN A 74 3.55 -1.52 3.29
N TYR A 75 2.89 -2.59 3.73
CA TYR A 75 1.81 -2.51 4.73
C TYR A 75 2.33 -1.99 6.07
N PHE A 76 3.47 -2.50 6.54
CA PHE A 76 4.14 -2.00 7.74
C PHE A 76 4.37 -0.49 7.65
N THR A 77 4.95 -0.02 6.53
CA THR A 77 5.25 1.39 6.32
C THR A 77 3.98 2.26 6.29
N SER A 78 2.93 1.77 5.63
CA SER A 78 1.62 2.42 5.57
C SER A 78 1.06 2.65 6.98
N VAL A 79 1.03 1.60 7.80
CA VAL A 79 0.49 1.64 9.16
C VAL A 79 1.38 2.45 10.10
N PHE A 80 2.71 2.36 9.96
CA PHE A 80 3.67 3.11 10.77
C PHE A 80 3.57 4.61 10.54
N LEU A 81 3.48 5.05 9.28
CA LEU A 81 3.37 6.47 8.93
C LEU A 81 1.95 7.03 9.12
N MET A 82 0.93 6.20 8.92
CA MET A 82 -0.49 6.58 8.98
C MET A 82 -1.25 5.69 9.97
N PRO A 83 -0.95 5.81 11.28
CA PRO A 83 -1.55 4.97 12.30
C PRO A 83 -3.04 5.27 12.48
N SER A 84 -3.83 4.27 12.90
CA SER A 84 -5.30 4.36 13.01
C SER A 84 -5.80 5.39 14.03
N GLU A 85 -4.96 5.78 14.98
CA GLU A 85 -5.22 6.82 15.95
C GLU A 85 -5.21 8.22 15.31
N LYS A 86 -4.54 8.37 14.16
CA LYS A 86 -4.42 9.64 13.41
C LYS A 86 -5.24 9.65 12.13
N VAL A 87 -5.57 8.48 11.59
CA VAL A 87 -6.23 8.33 10.29
C VAL A 87 -7.44 7.41 10.41
N ASN A 88 -8.58 7.87 9.90
CA ASN A 88 -9.80 7.06 9.80
C ASN A 88 -10.34 7.06 8.35
N LYS A 89 -11.28 6.15 8.07
CA LYS A 89 -11.82 5.92 6.72
C LYS A 89 -12.63 7.09 6.14
N ASP A 90 -13.08 8.01 7.00
CA ASP A 90 -13.96 9.12 6.63
C ASP A 90 -13.17 10.41 6.32
N MET A 91 -11.85 10.39 6.50
CA MET A 91 -10.96 11.50 6.15
C MET A 91 -10.74 11.61 4.64
N ALA A 92 -10.57 12.84 4.16
CA ALA A 92 -10.11 13.10 2.81
C ALA A 92 -8.59 12.82 2.68
N PRO A 93 -8.10 12.38 1.50
CA PRO A 93 -6.67 12.16 1.28
C PRO A 93 -5.79 13.36 1.66
N ASP A 94 -6.26 14.58 1.40
CA ASP A 94 -5.51 15.81 1.68
C ASP A 94 -5.38 16.09 3.19
N GLU A 95 -6.36 15.66 4.00
CA GLU A 95 -6.29 15.74 5.46
C GLU A 95 -5.23 14.78 6.00
N ILE A 96 -5.18 13.56 5.45
CA ILE A 96 -4.19 12.54 5.81
C ILE A 96 -2.79 13.00 5.44
N MET A 97 -2.62 13.57 4.23
CA MET A 97 -1.33 14.13 3.81
C MET A 97 -0.82 15.19 4.79
N LYS A 98 -1.71 16.11 5.22
CA LYS A 98 -1.35 17.16 6.18
C LYS A 98 -1.05 16.60 7.57
N ALA A 99 -1.86 15.65 8.05
CA ALA A 99 -1.71 15.07 9.38
C ALA A 99 -0.46 14.17 9.52
N CYS A 100 -0.11 13.45 8.46
CA CYS A 100 0.96 12.43 8.49
C CYS A 100 2.22 12.81 7.70
N GLY A 101 2.20 13.89 6.90
CA GLY A 101 3.34 14.30 6.08
C GLY A 101 3.67 13.32 4.96
N VAL A 102 2.65 12.67 4.39
CA VAL A 102 2.80 11.64 3.35
C VAL A 102 2.39 12.15 1.97
N SER A 103 2.76 11.40 0.93
CA SER A 103 2.29 11.69 -0.43
C SER A 103 0.80 11.39 -0.60
N ARG A 104 0.17 12.02 -1.59
CA ARG A 104 -1.24 11.77 -1.92
C ARG A 104 -1.53 10.31 -2.27
N SER A 105 -0.61 9.66 -2.98
CA SER A 105 -0.76 8.25 -3.36
C SER A 105 -0.69 7.32 -2.15
N ALA A 106 0.17 7.61 -1.16
CA ALA A 106 0.22 6.88 0.09
C ALA A 106 -1.08 7.07 0.91
N ALA A 107 -1.58 8.29 1.01
CA ALA A 107 -2.85 8.59 1.68
C ALA A 107 -4.04 7.85 1.06
N ILE A 108 -4.13 7.83 -0.28
CA ILE A 108 -5.19 7.09 -1.00
C ILE A 108 -5.10 5.58 -0.72
N ARG A 109 -3.89 5.00 -0.78
CA ARG A 109 -3.71 3.57 -0.46
C ARG A 109 -4.15 3.24 0.96
N ARG A 110 -3.82 4.10 1.93
CA ARG A 110 -4.24 3.90 3.32
C ARG A 110 -5.76 3.93 3.46
N LEU A 111 -6.45 4.84 2.76
CA LEU A 111 -7.91 4.86 2.75
C LEU A 111 -8.51 3.60 2.13
N GLU A 112 -7.92 3.07 1.05
CA GLU A 112 -8.38 1.81 0.45
C GLU A 112 -8.22 0.63 1.41
N GLU A 113 -7.13 0.60 2.18
CA GLU A 113 -6.88 -0.38 3.25
C GLU A 113 -7.93 -0.28 4.35
N LEU A 114 -8.13 0.92 4.93
CA LEU A 114 -9.11 1.15 6.00
C LEU A 114 -10.53 0.82 5.56
N ASN A 115 -10.91 1.19 4.32
CA ASN A 115 -12.21 0.82 3.77
C ASN A 115 -12.34 -0.69 3.55
N ARG A 116 -11.27 -1.40 3.20
CA ARG A 116 -11.28 -2.87 3.08
C ARG A 116 -11.41 -3.53 4.45
N GLU A 117 -10.70 -3.04 5.45
CA GLU A 117 -10.77 -3.51 6.84
C GLU A 117 -12.17 -3.27 7.42
N HIS A 118 -12.74 -2.09 7.19
CA HIS A 118 -14.11 -1.76 7.62
C HIS A 118 -15.12 -2.74 7.05
N ARG A 119 -15.10 -2.96 5.72
CA ARG A 119 -16.00 -3.92 5.04
C ARG A 119 -15.84 -5.35 5.53
N ARG A 120 -14.60 -5.79 5.78
CA ARG A 120 -14.36 -7.12 6.35
C ARG A 120 -14.96 -7.27 7.75
N ARG A 121 -14.96 -6.19 8.53
CA ARG A 121 -15.52 -6.16 9.88
C ARG A 121 -17.05 -6.05 9.89
N THR A 122 -17.64 -5.24 9.00
CA THR A 122 -19.08 -4.97 8.96
C THR A 122 -19.86 -5.90 8.03
N GLY A 123 -19.18 -6.63 7.14
CA GLY A 123 -19.81 -7.41 6.08
C GLY A 123 -20.33 -6.57 4.91
N GLU A 124 -20.03 -5.26 4.88
CA GLU A 124 -20.46 -4.36 3.82
C GLU A 124 -19.87 -4.74 2.45
N ILE A 125 -20.72 -4.71 1.42
CA ILE A 125 -20.31 -4.95 0.04
C ILE A 125 -19.66 -3.69 -0.52
N ARG A 126 -18.67 -3.86 -1.40
CA ARG A 126 -18.08 -2.74 -2.14
C ARG A 126 -19.16 -2.05 -2.98
N GLN A 127 -19.50 -0.82 -2.63
CA GLN A 127 -20.36 0.01 -3.47
C GLN A 127 -19.63 0.37 -4.77
N PHE A 128 -20.33 0.24 -5.89
CA PHE A 128 -19.83 0.66 -7.18
C PHE A 128 -20.03 2.17 -7.33
N SER A 129 -18.93 2.90 -7.56
CA SER A 129 -18.97 4.36 -7.65
C SER A 129 -19.62 4.90 -8.94
N SER A 130 -19.85 4.04 -9.94
CA SER A 130 -20.40 4.44 -11.23
C SER A 130 -21.68 3.67 -11.56
N PRO A 131 -22.80 4.37 -11.82
CA PRO A 131 -24.03 3.77 -12.31
C PRO A 131 -23.83 2.97 -13.60
N ASN A 132 -22.90 3.41 -14.48
CA ASN A 132 -22.62 2.74 -15.74
C ASN A 132 -21.99 1.35 -15.53
N ILE A 133 -21.10 1.23 -14.54
CA ILE A 133 -20.46 -0.04 -14.20
C ILE A 133 -21.50 -0.99 -13.59
N LEU A 134 -22.38 -0.48 -12.74
CA LEU A 134 -23.47 -1.26 -12.17
C LEU A 134 -24.42 -1.79 -13.26
N ASN A 135 -24.83 -0.92 -14.20
CA ASN A 135 -25.69 -1.30 -15.32
C ASN A 135 -25.03 -2.35 -16.21
N PHE A 136 -23.74 -2.20 -16.50
CA PHE A 136 -22.97 -3.19 -17.26
C PHE A 136 -23.00 -4.58 -16.59
N PHE A 137 -22.80 -4.65 -15.28
CA PHE A 137 -22.84 -5.94 -14.58
C PHE A 137 -24.27 -6.50 -14.48
N LYS A 138 -25.29 -5.67 -14.24
CA LYS A 138 -26.70 -6.07 -14.28
C LYS A 138 -27.09 -6.66 -15.65
N GLU A 139 -26.61 -6.07 -16.75
CA GLU A 139 -26.84 -6.61 -18.11
C GLU A 139 -26.13 -7.95 -18.34
N LYS A 140 -24.91 -8.11 -17.82
CA LYS A 140 -24.15 -9.36 -17.92
C LYS A 140 -24.83 -10.50 -17.15
N GLU A 141 -25.33 -10.22 -15.95
CA GLU A 141 -26.11 -11.17 -15.14
C GLU A 141 -27.40 -11.60 -15.85
N LYS A 142 -28.16 -10.64 -16.43
CA LYS A 142 -29.36 -10.94 -17.24
C LYS A 142 -29.08 -11.83 -18.44
N ARG A 143 -27.85 -11.79 -18.99
CA ARG A 143 -27.40 -12.66 -20.09
C ARG A 143 -26.89 -14.02 -19.62
N GLY A 144 -27.05 -14.35 -18.32
CA GLY A 144 -26.65 -15.63 -17.75
C GLY A 144 -25.13 -15.79 -17.56
N MET A 145 -24.36 -14.70 -17.59
CA MET A 145 -22.92 -14.76 -17.30
C MET A 145 -22.68 -14.79 -15.79
N GLU A 146 -21.81 -15.72 -15.36
CA GLU A 146 -21.38 -15.83 -13.97
C GLU A 146 -20.55 -14.59 -13.57
N LEU A 147 -21.00 -13.91 -12.52
CA LEU A 147 -20.29 -12.78 -11.94
C LEU A 147 -19.47 -13.23 -10.73
N LYS A 148 -18.18 -12.87 -10.70
CA LYS A 148 -17.31 -13.07 -9.52
C LYS A 148 -17.54 -12.03 -8.42
N THR A 149 -18.51 -11.14 -8.57
CA THR A 149 -18.79 -10.04 -7.64
C THR A 149 -20.26 -10.03 -7.26
N ILE A 150 -20.54 -9.82 -5.97
CA ILE A 150 -21.90 -9.71 -5.45
C ILE A 150 -22.44 -8.32 -5.82
N LEU A 151 -23.54 -8.29 -6.57
CA LEU A 151 -24.25 -7.04 -6.86
C LEU A 151 -25.10 -6.63 -5.65
N PRO A 152 -25.22 -5.32 -5.37
CA PRO A 152 -26.21 -4.83 -4.41
C PRO A 152 -27.59 -5.34 -4.83
N ARG A 153 -28.34 -5.93 -3.90
CA ARG A 153 -29.74 -6.26 -4.14
C ARG A 153 -30.52 -4.95 -4.16
N ASP A 154 -31.43 -4.81 -5.12
CA ASP A 154 -32.37 -3.70 -5.11
C ASP A 154 -33.35 -4.02 -3.95
N ASP A 155 -33.19 -3.33 -2.82
CA ASP A 155 -34.12 -3.42 -1.69
C ASP A 155 -35.45 -2.81 -2.18
N ASN A 156 -36.49 -3.66 -2.23
CA ASN A 156 -37.81 -3.33 -2.76
C ASN A 156 -38.72 -2.80 -1.65
#